data_AF-A0A3S8X7L7-F1
#
_entry.id   AF-A0A3S8X7L7-F1
#
_cell.length_a   1.000
_cell.length_b   1.000
_cell.length_c   1.000
_cell.angle_alpha   90.00
_cell.angle_beta   90.00
_cell.angle_gamma   90.00
#
_symmetry.space_group_name_H-M   'P 1'
#
loop_
_entity.id
_entity.type
_entity.pdbx_description
1 polymer ?
#
loop_
_entity_poly.entity_id
_entity_poly.type
_entity_poly.pdbx_seq_one_letter_code
_entity_poly.pdbx_strand_id
1 'polypeptide(L)'
;GNEKVKSAAEVKKMSPEEKAQYKKVKDQQALVSRMGVNPEKGWAAKYQILPGKEKVVKELQALADSADQIYLATDLDREGEAIAWHLQEVIGGDPSRYQRVVFNEITKSAIQDAFSKPSTLDTNMVNAQQARRFLDRVVGFMVSPLLWKKVARGLSAGRVQSVAVRLVVERESEIKAFVPEEFWDVHAELSTPAQEALRMEVVKHLDAAFNPINEQQAMA
;
A
#
# COMPACT_ATOMS: atom_id res chain seq x y z
N GLY A 1 22.23 -5.86 -23.61
CA GLY A 1 21.74 -6.35 -24.92
C GLY A 1 20.42 -7.07 -24.74
N ASN A 2 19.46 -6.84 -25.63
CA ASN A 2 18.31 -7.72 -25.81
C ASN A 2 18.82 -8.94 -26.57
N GLU A 3 18.81 -10.13 -25.96
CA GLU A 3 18.98 -11.36 -26.71
C GLU A 3 17.85 -11.45 -27.74
N LYS A 4 18.21 -11.59 -29.03
CA LYS A 4 17.23 -11.73 -30.11
C LYS A 4 16.37 -12.97 -29.85
N VAL A 5 15.06 -12.79 -29.89
CA VAL A 5 14.10 -13.91 -29.79
C VAL A 5 14.40 -14.89 -30.93
N LYS A 6 14.82 -16.11 -30.57
CA LYS A 6 15.14 -17.16 -31.54
C LYS A 6 13.86 -17.66 -32.20
N SER A 7 13.92 -17.93 -33.51
CA SER A 7 12.81 -18.42 -34.31
C SER A 7 12.35 -19.82 -33.86
N ALA A 8 11.11 -20.19 -34.17
CA ALA A 8 10.58 -21.51 -33.82
C ALA A 8 11.40 -22.67 -34.42
N ALA A 9 12.02 -22.46 -35.59
CA ALA A 9 12.90 -23.44 -36.24
C ALA A 9 14.22 -23.63 -35.49
N GLU A 10 14.81 -22.55 -34.97
CA GLU A 10 16.04 -22.59 -34.16
C GLU A 10 15.77 -23.26 -32.81
N VAL A 11 14.64 -22.96 -32.17
CA VAL A 11 14.27 -23.57 -30.88
C VAL A 11 14.00 -25.07 -31.03
N LYS A 12 13.43 -25.53 -32.15
CA LYS A 12 13.21 -26.98 -32.39
C LYS A 12 14.51 -27.77 -32.46
N LYS A 13 15.58 -27.17 -33.00
CA LYS A 13 16.90 -27.79 -33.17
C LYS A 13 17.73 -27.89 -31.88
N MET A 14 17.32 -27.20 -30.81
CA MET A 14 18.01 -27.24 -29.52
C MET A 14 17.81 -28.58 -28.78
N SER A 15 18.79 -28.94 -27.98
CA SER A 15 18.70 -30.02 -26.99
C SER A 15 17.61 -29.73 -25.93
N PRO A 16 17.14 -30.75 -25.18
CA PRO A 16 16.18 -30.54 -24.10
C PRO A 16 16.66 -29.54 -23.03
N GLU A 17 17.94 -29.57 -22.69
CA GLU A 17 18.55 -28.67 -21.70
C GLU A 17 18.59 -27.22 -22.20
N GLU A 18 19.04 -27.01 -23.44
CA GLU A 18 19.04 -25.69 -24.08
C GLU A 18 17.62 -25.13 -24.23
N LYS A 19 16.62 -25.98 -24.54
CA LYS A 19 15.20 -25.58 -24.58
C LYS A 19 14.72 -25.12 -23.21
N ALA A 20 15.10 -25.83 -22.14
CA ALA A 20 14.72 -25.48 -20.77
C ALA A 20 15.35 -24.16 -20.33
N GLN A 21 16.65 -23.96 -20.61
CA GLN A 21 17.35 -22.70 -20.34
C GLN A 21 16.75 -21.53 -21.13
N TYR A 22 16.53 -21.71 -22.43
CA TYR A 22 15.91 -20.69 -23.28
C TYR A 22 14.51 -20.31 -22.79
N LYS A 23 13.69 -21.28 -22.40
CA LYS A 23 12.37 -21.04 -21.83
C LYS A 23 12.46 -20.22 -20.54
N LYS A 24 13.39 -20.55 -19.64
CA LYS A 24 13.60 -19.82 -18.38
C LYS A 24 13.94 -18.35 -18.63
N VAL A 25 14.89 -18.08 -19.54
CA VAL A 25 15.29 -16.72 -19.90
C VAL A 25 14.13 -15.95 -20.54
N LYS A 26 13.39 -16.57 -21.46
CA LYS A 26 12.21 -15.96 -22.09
C LYS A 26 11.10 -15.63 -21.07
N ASP A 27 10.80 -16.56 -20.17
CA ASP A 27 9.78 -16.38 -19.13
C ASP A 27 10.19 -15.24 -18.17
N GLN A 28 11.47 -15.14 -17.83
CA GLN A 28 12.02 -14.05 -17.04
C GLN A 28 11.93 -12.70 -17.75
N GLN A 29 12.29 -12.62 -19.04
CA GLN A 29 12.16 -11.41 -19.84
C GLN A 29 10.69 -10.97 -19.95
N ALA A 30 9.77 -11.91 -20.16
CA ALA A 30 8.33 -11.62 -20.19
C ALA A 30 7.80 -11.18 -18.81
N LEU A 31 8.32 -11.75 -17.72
CA LEU A 31 8.01 -11.31 -16.36
C LEU A 31 8.46 -9.86 -16.15
N VAL A 32 9.73 -9.54 -16.43
CA VAL A 32 10.28 -8.18 -16.30
C VAL A 32 9.51 -7.18 -17.17
N SER A 33 9.16 -7.55 -18.40
CA SER A 33 8.40 -6.69 -19.31
C SER A 33 7.01 -6.35 -18.76
N ARG A 34 6.27 -7.34 -18.25
CA ARG A 34 4.96 -7.11 -17.61
C ARG A 34 5.10 -6.36 -16.28
N MET A 35 6.13 -6.70 -15.51
CA MET A 35 6.44 -6.07 -14.24
C MET A 35 6.96 -4.64 -14.42
N GLY A 36 7.40 -4.21 -15.61
CA GLY A 36 7.77 -2.81 -15.88
C GLY A 36 8.94 -2.26 -15.06
N VAL A 37 9.58 -3.08 -14.24
CA VAL A 37 10.80 -2.78 -13.49
C VAL A 37 11.75 -3.97 -13.65
N ASN A 38 13.05 -3.69 -13.78
CA ASN A 38 14.08 -4.70 -13.95
C ASN A 38 15.05 -4.73 -12.74
N PRO A 39 14.82 -5.61 -11.75
CA PRO A 39 15.70 -5.74 -10.58
C PRO A 39 17.14 -6.13 -10.94
N GLU A 40 17.35 -6.82 -12.06
CA GLU A 40 18.69 -7.29 -12.48
C GLU A 40 19.50 -6.21 -13.20
N LYS A 41 18.86 -5.13 -13.63
CA LYS A 41 19.51 -4.02 -14.35
C LYS A 41 19.30 -2.71 -13.61
N GLY A 42 19.75 -2.67 -12.36
CA GLY A 42 19.75 -1.45 -11.55
C GLY A 42 18.35 -0.85 -11.34
N TRP A 43 17.31 -1.69 -11.26
CA TRP A 43 15.93 -1.25 -11.07
C TRP A 43 15.37 -0.38 -12.19
N ALA A 44 15.90 -0.49 -13.41
CA ALA A 44 15.42 0.26 -14.57
C ALA A 44 13.90 0.08 -14.73
N ALA A 45 13.15 1.18 -14.61
CA ALA A 45 11.71 1.22 -14.71
C ALA A 45 11.26 1.76 -16.06
N LYS A 46 10.18 1.18 -16.60
CA LYS A 46 9.53 1.64 -17.82
C LYS A 46 8.24 2.38 -17.47
N TYR A 47 8.33 3.70 -17.44
CA TYR A 47 7.16 4.57 -17.34
C TYR A 47 6.49 4.73 -18.69
N GLN A 48 5.16 4.85 -18.67
CA GLN A 48 4.34 5.05 -19.86
C GLN A 48 3.26 6.06 -19.52
N ILE A 49 2.94 6.94 -20.47
CA ILE A 49 1.79 7.82 -20.35
C ILE A 49 0.53 6.94 -20.31
N LEU A 50 -0.37 7.25 -19.38
CA LEU A 50 -1.62 6.52 -19.24
C LEU A 50 -2.48 6.69 -20.51
N PRO A 51 -3.08 5.61 -21.03
CA PRO A 51 -4.02 5.70 -22.14
C PRO A 51 -5.13 6.72 -21.85
N GLY A 52 -5.36 7.65 -22.78
CA GLY A 52 -6.33 8.74 -22.66
C GLY A 52 -5.80 10.02 -22.02
N LYS A 53 -4.56 10.05 -21.51
CA LYS A 53 -3.92 11.26 -20.97
C LYS A 53 -2.95 11.94 -21.94
N GLU A 54 -2.80 11.41 -23.15
CA GLU A 54 -1.87 11.91 -24.17
C GLU A 54 -2.23 13.34 -24.60
N LYS A 55 -3.52 13.67 -24.70
CA LYS A 55 -3.97 15.03 -25.04
C LYS A 55 -3.57 16.04 -23.96
N VAL A 56 -3.75 15.68 -22.69
CA VAL A 56 -3.40 16.54 -21.55
C VAL A 56 -1.89 16.77 -21.51
N VAL A 57 -1.10 15.70 -21.73
CA VAL A 57 0.37 15.82 -21.80
C VAL A 57 0.80 16.77 -22.92
N LYS A 58 0.22 16.63 -24.11
CA LYS A 58 0.52 17.52 -25.25
C LYS A 58 0.15 18.98 -24.97
N GLU A 59 -0.97 19.20 -24.31
CA GLU A 59 -1.40 20.54 -23.90
C GLU A 59 -0.43 21.16 -22.89
N LEU A 60 0.00 20.38 -21.87
CA LEU A 60 1.00 20.83 -20.90
C LEU A 60 2.34 21.14 -21.56
N GLN A 61 2.79 20.32 -22.51
CA GLN A 61 4.01 20.56 -23.30
C GLN A 61 3.90 21.89 -24.08
N ALA A 62 2.79 22.10 -24.79
CA ALA A 62 2.58 23.33 -25.57
C ALA A 62 2.53 24.59 -24.68
N LEU A 63 1.90 24.52 -23.50
CA LEU A 63 1.89 25.63 -22.54
C LEU A 63 3.28 25.86 -21.95
N ALA A 64 4.00 24.78 -21.63
CA ALA A 64 5.36 24.85 -21.12
C ALA A 64 6.35 25.45 -22.14
N ASP A 65 6.13 25.28 -23.45
CA ASP A 65 7.01 25.87 -24.47
C ASP A 65 6.97 27.41 -24.47
N SER A 66 5.84 28.01 -24.07
CA SER A 66 5.64 29.47 -24.07
C SER A 66 5.77 30.14 -22.71
N ALA A 67 5.79 29.38 -21.62
CA ALA A 67 5.93 29.92 -20.28
C ALA A 67 7.38 30.36 -19.99
N ASP A 68 7.61 31.38 -19.16
CA ASP A 68 8.97 31.67 -18.68
C ASP A 68 9.39 30.66 -17.59
N GLN A 69 8.46 30.37 -16.67
CA GLN A 69 8.65 29.53 -15.49
C GLN A 69 7.49 28.53 -15.32
N ILE A 70 7.78 27.37 -14.75
CA ILE A 70 6.84 26.27 -14.53
C ILE A 70 6.83 25.94 -13.04
N TYR A 71 5.68 26.14 -12.39
CA TYR A 71 5.51 25.84 -10.97
C TYR A 71 4.83 24.48 -10.77
N LEU A 72 5.50 23.57 -10.06
CA LEU A 72 5.01 22.26 -9.68
C LEU A 72 4.39 22.35 -8.27
N ALA A 73 3.09 22.54 -8.21
CA ALA A 73 2.33 22.79 -6.98
C ALA A 73 1.54 21.55 -6.49
N THR A 74 2.19 20.40 -6.42
CA THR A 74 1.60 19.15 -5.90
C THR A 74 1.69 19.06 -4.37
N ASP A 75 0.97 18.11 -3.78
CA ASP A 75 0.88 17.91 -2.33
C ASP A 75 2.27 17.74 -1.66
N LEU A 76 2.37 18.12 -0.38
CA LEU A 76 3.57 17.94 0.44
C LEU A 76 3.67 16.50 0.96
N ASP A 77 3.90 15.56 0.06
CA ASP A 77 4.31 14.21 0.41
C ASP A 77 5.15 13.57 -0.70
N ARG A 78 5.59 12.33 -0.49
CA ARG A 78 6.40 11.61 -1.48
C ARG A 78 5.64 11.29 -2.78
N GLU A 79 4.31 11.17 -2.74
CA GLU A 79 3.50 10.91 -3.93
C GLU A 79 3.39 12.18 -4.76
N GLY A 80 3.13 13.33 -4.13
CA GLY A 80 3.17 14.65 -4.73
C GLY A 80 4.54 14.95 -5.36
N GLU A 81 5.63 14.57 -4.69
CA GLU A 81 6.98 14.74 -5.24
C GLU A 81 7.23 13.87 -6.48
N ALA A 82 6.80 12.61 -6.43
CA ALA A 82 6.90 11.71 -7.59
C ALA A 82 6.03 12.17 -8.76
N ILE A 83 4.84 12.75 -8.50
CA ILE A 83 3.98 13.34 -9.54
C ILE A 83 4.69 14.54 -10.17
N ALA A 84 5.24 15.44 -9.36
CA ALA A 84 5.97 16.60 -9.84
C ALA A 84 7.18 16.21 -10.70
N TRP A 85 7.96 15.21 -10.26
CA TRP A 85 9.04 14.63 -11.04
C TRP A 85 8.55 14.02 -12.37
N HIS A 86 7.46 13.23 -12.36
CA HIS A 86 6.90 12.68 -13.57
C HIS A 86 6.41 13.75 -14.55
N LEU A 87 5.82 14.84 -14.06
CA LEU A 87 5.42 15.96 -14.90
C LEU A 87 6.64 16.62 -15.54
N GLN A 88 7.70 16.87 -14.79
CA GLN A 88 8.95 17.42 -15.33
C GLN A 88 9.56 16.51 -16.41
N GLU A 89 9.65 15.20 -16.17
CA GLU A 89 10.18 14.23 -17.14
C GLU A 89 9.34 14.15 -18.41
N VAL A 90 8.02 14.27 -18.29
CA VAL A 90 7.09 14.16 -19.43
C VAL A 90 7.01 15.46 -20.23
N ILE A 91 7.03 16.62 -19.56
CA ILE A 91 7.01 17.93 -20.21
C ILE A 91 8.37 18.21 -20.87
N GLY A 92 9.48 17.89 -20.17
CA GLY A 92 10.83 18.08 -20.68
C GLY A 92 11.29 19.55 -20.69
N GLY A 93 12.24 19.90 -21.55
CA GLY A 93 12.81 21.25 -21.59
C GLY A 93 13.90 21.51 -20.55
N ASP A 94 14.18 22.78 -20.27
CA ASP A 94 15.23 23.18 -19.34
C ASP A 94 14.80 22.97 -17.87
N PRO A 95 15.50 22.12 -17.09
CA PRO A 95 15.23 21.93 -15.67
C PRO A 95 15.27 23.22 -14.83
N SER A 96 16.02 24.23 -15.27
CA SER A 96 16.14 25.51 -14.54
C SER A 96 14.84 26.31 -14.47
N ARG A 97 13.90 26.02 -15.38
CA ARG A 97 12.59 26.67 -15.47
C ARG A 97 11.55 26.06 -14.52
N TYR A 98 11.89 24.97 -13.85
CA TYR A 98 10.98 24.27 -12.94
C TYR A 98 11.21 24.72 -11.50
N GLN A 99 10.11 25.04 -10.83
CA GLN A 99 10.09 25.49 -9.44
C GLN A 99 9.07 24.65 -8.66
N ARG A 100 9.49 24.08 -7.53
CA ARG A 100 8.63 23.28 -6.66
C ARG A 100 7.96 24.19 -5.63
N VAL A 101 6.63 24.11 -5.51
CA VAL A 101 5.86 24.91 -4.55
C VAL A 101 5.06 23.97 -3.67
N VAL A 102 5.31 24.02 -2.36
CA VAL A 102 4.62 23.20 -1.37
C VAL A 102 3.90 24.09 -0.36
N PHE A 103 2.70 23.67 0.04
CA PHE A 103 1.93 24.33 1.07
C PHE A 103 1.18 23.28 1.90
N ASN A 104 1.09 23.50 3.20
CA ASN A 104 0.40 22.61 4.14
C ASN A 104 -1.12 22.88 4.20
N GLU A 105 -1.54 24.05 3.76
CA GLU A 105 -2.91 24.51 3.82
C GLU A 105 -3.22 25.43 2.63
N ILE A 106 -4.50 25.48 2.24
CA ILE A 106 -4.96 26.28 1.10
C ILE A 106 -5.53 27.60 1.63
N THR A 107 -4.67 28.43 2.22
CA THR A 107 -4.99 29.79 2.67
C THR A 107 -4.26 30.82 1.81
N LYS A 108 -4.83 32.02 1.65
CA LYS A 108 -4.21 33.07 0.81
C LYS A 108 -2.77 33.39 1.24
N SER A 109 -2.54 33.50 2.54
CA SER A 109 -1.21 33.75 3.12
C SER A 109 -0.25 32.60 2.82
N ALA A 110 -0.64 31.35 3.10
CA ALA A 110 0.22 30.19 2.87
C ALA A 110 0.60 30.02 1.40
N ILE A 111 -0.33 30.28 0.48
CA ILE A 111 -0.03 30.25 -0.96
C ILE A 111 0.93 31.37 -1.34
N GLN A 112 0.68 32.62 -0.92
CA GLN A 112 1.58 33.73 -1.23
C GLN A 112 2.99 33.49 -0.69
N ASP A 113 3.10 32.97 0.53
CA ASP A 113 4.37 32.62 1.15
C ASP A 113 5.08 31.49 0.39
N ALA A 114 4.36 30.44 -0.01
CA ALA A 114 4.90 29.31 -0.77
C ALA A 114 5.46 29.74 -2.13
N PHE A 115 4.79 30.66 -2.84
CA PHE A 115 5.28 31.21 -4.11
C PHE A 115 6.41 32.23 -3.93
N SER A 116 6.58 32.83 -2.75
CA SER A 116 7.69 33.77 -2.48
C SER A 116 9.05 33.07 -2.37
N LYS A 117 9.05 31.78 -2.02
CA LYS A 117 10.26 30.95 -1.80
C LYS A 117 10.07 29.55 -2.37
N PRO A 118 9.99 29.39 -3.70
CA PRO A 118 9.94 28.08 -4.31
C PRO A 118 11.21 27.28 -4.01
N SER A 119 11.07 25.96 -3.94
CA SER A 119 12.17 25.02 -3.77
C SER A 119 12.47 24.28 -5.08
N THR A 120 13.45 23.39 -5.06
CA THR A 120 13.67 22.41 -6.11
C THR A 120 13.00 21.08 -5.76
N LEU A 121 12.86 20.19 -6.74
CA LEU A 121 12.41 18.81 -6.48
C LEU A 121 13.37 18.08 -5.52
N ASP A 122 12.81 17.36 -4.55
CA ASP A 122 13.56 16.46 -3.68
C ASP A 122 13.67 15.06 -4.33
N THR A 123 14.83 14.80 -4.92
CA THR A 123 15.13 13.50 -5.55
C THR A 123 15.09 12.33 -4.57
N ASN A 124 15.37 12.55 -3.27
CA ASN A 124 15.32 11.48 -2.27
C ASN A 124 13.87 11.06 -2.00
N MET A 125 12.94 12.03 -1.94
CA MET A 125 11.51 11.73 -1.80
C MET A 125 10.96 11.00 -3.02
N VAL A 126 11.37 11.40 -4.23
CA VAL A 126 11.04 10.67 -5.47
C VAL A 126 11.57 9.23 -5.42
N ASN A 127 12.85 9.05 -5.08
CA ASN A 127 13.48 7.73 -4.99
C ASN A 127 12.79 6.84 -3.93
N ALA A 128 12.39 7.41 -2.80
CA ALA A 128 11.65 6.67 -1.76
C ALA A 128 10.28 6.19 -2.27
N GLN A 129 9.56 7.04 -3.02
CA GLN A 129 8.30 6.67 -3.66
C GLN A 129 8.50 5.57 -4.72
N GLN A 130 9.49 5.74 -5.59
CA GLN A 130 9.83 4.75 -6.63
C GLN A 130 10.22 3.40 -6.01
N ALA A 131 11.06 3.39 -4.98
CA ALA A 131 11.46 2.18 -4.28
C ALA A 131 10.25 1.42 -3.70
N ARG A 132 9.32 2.13 -3.05
CA ARG A 132 8.06 1.55 -2.57
C ARG A 132 7.27 0.93 -3.73
N ARG A 133 7.10 1.68 -4.83
CA ARG A 133 6.34 1.23 -6.01
C ARG A 133 7.00 0.02 -6.68
N PHE A 134 8.32 -0.04 -6.74
CA PHE A 134 9.06 -1.17 -7.30
C PHE A 134 8.90 -2.42 -6.43
N LEU A 135 9.05 -2.27 -5.11
CA LEU A 135 8.85 -3.36 -4.16
C LEU A 135 7.45 -3.97 -4.27
N ASP A 136 6.42 -3.13 -4.32
CA ASP A 136 5.03 -3.60 -4.43
C ASP A 136 4.78 -4.30 -5.79
N ARG A 137 5.41 -3.84 -6.88
CA ARG A 137 5.36 -4.54 -8.18
C ARG A 137 6.07 -5.89 -8.13
N VAL A 138 7.26 -5.97 -7.52
CA VAL A 138 8.00 -7.24 -7.39
C VAL A 138 7.17 -8.26 -6.62
N VAL A 139 6.66 -7.89 -5.44
CA VAL A 139 5.82 -8.78 -4.62
C VAL A 139 4.58 -9.22 -5.38
N GLY A 140 3.86 -8.27 -6.00
CA GLY A 140 2.64 -8.57 -6.75
C GLY A 140 2.87 -9.55 -7.90
N PHE A 141 3.89 -9.31 -8.73
CA PHE A 141 4.16 -10.14 -9.92
C PHE A 141 4.82 -11.48 -9.59
N MET A 142 5.60 -11.58 -8.51
CA MET A 142 6.26 -12.83 -8.13
C MET A 142 5.37 -13.74 -7.28
N VAL A 143 4.55 -13.19 -6.38
CA VAL A 143 3.77 -13.97 -5.41
C VAL A 143 2.36 -14.31 -5.93
N SER A 144 1.69 -13.42 -6.67
CA SER A 144 0.32 -13.68 -7.16
C SER A 144 0.20 -14.97 -8.01
N PRO A 145 1.16 -15.31 -8.91
CA PRO A 145 1.10 -16.58 -9.64
C PRO A 145 1.12 -17.83 -8.75
N LEU A 146 1.74 -17.75 -7.57
CA LEU A 146 1.73 -18.86 -6.61
C LEU A 146 0.33 -19.00 -5.97
N LEU A 147 -0.30 -17.89 -5.60
CA LEU A 147 -1.67 -17.87 -5.07
C LEU A 147 -2.66 -18.46 -6.09
N TRP A 148 -2.50 -18.15 -7.37
CA TRP A 148 -3.38 -18.70 -8.42
C TRP A 148 -3.25 -20.21 -8.59
N LYS A 149 -2.06 -20.76 -8.35
CA LYS A 149 -1.81 -22.21 -8.43
C LYS A 149 -2.26 -22.96 -7.19
N LYS A 150 -2.28 -22.30 -6.02
CA LYS A 150 -2.47 -22.96 -4.72
C LYS A 150 -3.79 -22.65 -4.03
N VAL A 151 -4.43 -21.53 -4.35
CA VAL A 151 -5.64 -21.05 -3.68
C VAL A 151 -6.74 -20.81 -4.70
N ALA A 152 -6.70 -19.71 -5.44
CA ALA A 152 -7.69 -19.39 -6.47
C ALA A 152 -7.13 -18.40 -7.51
N ARG A 153 -7.58 -18.54 -8.75
CA ARG A 153 -7.24 -17.58 -9.82
C ARG A 153 -7.82 -16.21 -9.50
N GLY A 154 -7.09 -15.15 -9.87
CA GLY A 154 -7.51 -13.76 -9.68
C GLY A 154 -7.15 -13.15 -8.33
N LEU A 155 -6.58 -13.92 -7.40
CA LEU A 155 -6.08 -13.38 -6.13
C LEU A 155 -4.84 -12.52 -6.32
N SER A 156 -4.72 -11.46 -5.54
CA SER A 156 -3.54 -10.59 -5.53
C SER A 156 -2.74 -10.79 -4.26
N ALA A 157 -1.42 -10.76 -4.40
CA ALA A 157 -0.50 -10.66 -3.28
C ALA A 157 -0.03 -9.22 -3.14
N GLY A 158 -0.16 -8.66 -1.94
CA GLY A 158 0.35 -7.34 -1.60
C GLY A 158 1.07 -7.39 -0.27
N ARG A 159 2.26 -6.77 -0.20
CA ARG A 159 3.10 -6.79 1.00
C ARG A 159 2.38 -6.29 2.26
N VAL A 160 1.57 -5.23 2.13
CA VAL A 160 0.78 -4.67 3.24
C VAL A 160 -0.58 -5.35 3.36
N GLN A 161 -1.23 -5.65 2.24
CA GLN A 161 -2.56 -6.27 2.20
C GLN A 161 -2.57 -7.65 2.87
N SER A 162 -1.55 -8.49 2.62
CA SER A 162 -1.47 -9.82 3.20
C SER A 162 -1.34 -9.79 4.73
N VAL A 163 -0.58 -8.83 5.27
CA VAL A 163 -0.45 -8.64 6.72
C VAL A 163 -1.77 -8.15 7.33
N ALA A 164 -2.45 -7.19 6.69
CA ALA A 164 -3.75 -6.73 7.16
C ALA A 164 -4.79 -7.86 7.19
N VAL A 165 -4.85 -8.69 6.15
CA VAL A 165 -5.74 -9.87 6.11
C VAL A 165 -5.35 -10.88 7.20
N ARG A 166 -4.05 -11.09 7.43
CA ARG A 166 -3.57 -11.98 8.50
C ARG A 166 -4.09 -11.53 9.87
N LEU A 167 -4.01 -10.24 10.21
CA LEU A 167 -4.50 -9.74 11.50
C LEU A 167 -5.99 -10.00 11.71
N VAL A 168 -6.80 -9.83 10.66
CA VAL A 168 -8.24 -10.13 10.70
C VAL A 168 -8.49 -11.62 10.92
N VAL A 169 -7.76 -12.48 10.20
CA VAL A 169 -7.88 -13.94 10.33
C VAL A 169 -7.43 -14.41 11.70
N GLU A 170 -6.34 -13.88 12.24
CA GLU A 170 -5.85 -14.21 13.58
C GLU A 170 -6.89 -13.85 14.65
N ARG A 171 -7.48 -12.66 14.58
CA ARG A 171 -8.58 -12.28 15.49
C ARG A 171 -9.81 -13.19 15.36
N GLU A 172 -10.19 -13.54 14.14
CA GLU A 172 -11.32 -14.47 13.91
C GLU A 172 -11.02 -15.87 14.47
N SER A 173 -9.77 -16.32 14.38
CA SER A 173 -9.33 -17.57 15.00
C SER A 173 -9.38 -17.52 16.52
N GLU A 174 -9.00 -16.39 17.15
CA GLU A 174 -9.15 -16.18 18.60
C GLU A 174 -10.63 -16.26 19.02
N ILE A 175 -11.53 -15.60 18.28
CA ILE A 175 -12.99 -15.62 18.55
C ILE A 175 -13.55 -17.04 18.44
N LYS A 176 -13.14 -17.82 17.42
CA LYS A 176 -13.62 -19.21 17.24
C LYS A 176 -13.07 -20.16 18.29
N ALA A 177 -11.88 -19.89 18.82
CA ALA A 177 -11.26 -20.69 19.87
C ALA A 177 -11.73 -20.29 21.27
N PHE A 178 -12.41 -19.14 21.42
CA PHE A 178 -12.95 -18.68 22.68
C PHE A 178 -14.06 -19.63 23.14
N VAL A 179 -13.87 -20.21 24.32
CA VAL A 179 -14.89 -21.00 25.03
C VAL A 179 -15.52 -20.07 26.06
N PRO A 180 -16.77 -19.62 25.89
CA PRO A 180 -17.43 -18.77 26.89
C PRO A 180 -17.59 -19.54 28.20
N GLU A 181 -17.18 -18.91 29.30
CA GLU A 181 -17.43 -19.41 30.65
C GLU A 181 -18.60 -18.62 31.25
N GLU A 182 -19.58 -19.35 31.78
CA GLU A 182 -20.70 -18.73 32.50
C GLU A 182 -20.19 -18.19 33.85
N PHE A 183 -20.62 -16.97 34.17
CA PHE A 183 -20.43 -16.36 35.48
C PHE A 183 -21.63 -15.49 35.79
N TRP A 184 -21.89 -15.25 37.06
CA TRP A 184 -23.03 -14.45 37.52
C TRP A 184 -22.58 -13.37 38.49
N ASP A 185 -23.08 -12.15 38.28
CA ASP A 185 -22.93 -11.05 39.22
C ASP A 185 -24.26 -10.86 39.97
N VAL A 186 -24.27 -11.13 41.27
CA VAL A 186 -25.46 -10.92 42.11
C VAL A 186 -25.44 -9.51 42.67
N HIS A 187 -26.53 -8.77 42.44
CA HIS A 187 -26.68 -7.40 42.91
C HIS A 187 -27.85 -7.30 43.90
N ALA A 188 -27.60 -6.65 45.03
CA ALA A 188 -28.61 -6.31 46.02
C ALA A 188 -29.10 -4.87 45.82
N GLU A 189 -30.42 -4.69 45.81
CA GLU A 189 -31.05 -3.38 45.92
C GLU A 189 -31.25 -3.04 47.39
N LEU A 190 -30.53 -2.02 47.86
CA LEU A 190 -30.53 -1.56 49.23
C LEU A 190 -31.11 -0.14 49.31
N SER A 191 -31.51 0.26 50.51
CA SER A 191 -31.90 1.64 50.80
C SER A 191 -30.98 2.23 51.84
N THR A 192 -30.52 3.46 51.63
CA THR A 192 -29.77 4.20 52.64
C THR A 192 -30.71 4.61 53.79
N PRO A 193 -30.18 5.05 54.95
CA PRO A 193 -31.00 5.64 56.00
C PRO A 193 -31.84 6.85 55.55
N ALA A 194 -31.45 7.50 54.45
CA ALA A 194 -32.19 8.60 53.81
C ALA A 194 -33.21 8.12 52.76
N GLN A 195 -33.48 6.81 52.66
CA GLN A 195 -34.37 6.18 51.66
C GLN A 195 -33.92 6.33 50.20
N GLU A 196 -32.63 6.54 49.96
CA GLU A 196 -32.09 6.55 48.60
C GLU A 196 -31.79 5.12 48.14
N ALA A 197 -32.09 4.82 46.87
CA ALA A 197 -31.78 3.52 46.28
C ALA A 197 -30.27 3.35 46.09
N LEU A 198 -29.73 2.23 46.57
CA LEU A 198 -28.31 1.88 46.48
C LEU A 198 -28.17 0.45 45.95
N ARG A 199 -27.64 0.29 44.74
CA ARG A 199 -27.32 -1.01 44.17
C ARG A 199 -25.91 -1.42 44.58
N MET A 200 -25.76 -2.57 45.23
CA MET A 200 -24.46 -3.12 45.65
C MET A 200 -24.24 -4.52 45.08
N GLU A 201 -23.04 -4.79 44.59
CA GLU A 201 -22.63 -6.13 44.14
C GLU A 201 -22.23 -7.00 45.34
N VAL A 202 -22.65 -8.26 45.34
CA VAL A 202 -22.35 -9.23 46.40
C VAL A 202 -20.98 -9.85 46.14
N VAL A 203 -19.96 -9.35 46.84
CA VAL A 203 -18.57 -9.86 46.71
C VAL A 203 -18.23 -11.00 47.68
N LYS A 204 -19.06 -11.22 48.71
CA LYS A 204 -18.86 -12.25 49.73
C LYS A 204 -20.17 -12.87 50.22
N HIS A 205 -20.13 -14.16 50.55
CA HIS A 205 -21.19 -14.90 51.21
C HIS A 205 -20.57 -15.79 52.31
N LEU A 206 -21.09 -15.70 53.54
CA LEU A 206 -20.57 -16.44 54.71
C LEU A 206 -19.05 -16.31 54.88
N ASP A 207 -18.53 -15.07 54.82
CA ASP A 207 -17.11 -14.69 54.92
C ASP A 207 -16.17 -15.22 53.82
N ALA A 208 -16.67 -15.97 52.85
CA ALA A 208 -15.94 -16.42 51.66
C ALA A 208 -16.22 -15.50 50.45
N ALA A 209 -15.28 -15.44 49.50
CA ALA A 209 -15.49 -14.76 48.23
C ALA A 209 -16.61 -15.45 47.43
N PHE A 210 -17.56 -14.66 46.92
CA PHE A 210 -18.72 -15.16 46.20
C PHE A 210 -18.53 -14.91 44.70
N ASN A 211 -18.19 -15.95 43.94
CA ASN A 211 -17.98 -15.90 42.49
C ASN A 211 -18.74 -17.07 41.83
N PRO A 212 -20.08 -16.98 41.68
CA PRO A 212 -20.87 -18.08 41.15
C PRO A 212 -20.58 -18.30 39.67
N ILE A 213 -20.27 -19.55 39.31
CA ILE A 213 -19.93 -19.96 37.94
C ILE A 213 -21.14 -20.48 37.15
N ASN A 214 -22.34 -20.42 37.74
CA ASN A 214 -23.61 -20.77 37.08
C ASN A 214 -24.82 -20.24 37.89
N GLU A 215 -26.00 -20.27 37.27
CA GLU A 215 -27.26 -19.80 37.87
C GLU A 215 -27.58 -20.48 39.21
N GLN A 216 -27.35 -21.79 39.33
CA GLN A 216 -27.66 -22.53 40.55
C GLN A 216 -26.87 -22.03 41.75
N GLN A 217 -25.58 -21.70 41.55
CA GLN A 217 -24.75 -21.12 42.61
C GLN A 217 -25.11 -19.67 42.93
N ALA A 218 -25.57 -18.92 41.93
CA ALA A 218 -26.01 -17.53 42.12
C ALA A 218 -27.31 -17.44 42.93
N MET A 219 -28.18 -18.46 42.82
CA MET A 219 -29.49 -18.53 43.47
C MET A 219 -29.50 -19.28 44.82
N ALA A 220 -28.36 -19.89 45.22
CA ALA A 220 -28.20 -20.69 46.45
C ALA A 220 -27.76 -19.84 47.65
#